data_AF-A0A7V9KCY3-F1
#
_entry.id   AF-A0A7V9KCY3-F1
#
_cell.length_a   1.000
_cell.length_b   1.000
_cell.length_c   1.000
_cell.angle_alpha   90.00
_cell.angle_beta   90.00
_cell.angle_gamma   90.00
#
_symmetry.space_group_name_H-M   'P 1'
#
loop_
_entity.id
_entity.type
_entity.pdbx_description
1 polymer ?
#
loop_
_entity_poly.entity_id
_entity_poly.type
_entity_poly.pdbx_seq_one_letter_code
_entity_poly.pdbx_strand_id
1 'polypeptide(L)'
;MPEWRVLQQFVIPLDSHRGDSRALYAHGLMFDIDRHSCVIPEHQSISFGTYFNAFPAAYWRRWADLDTVRLNLRVRGNGKVTIFRSTSKGMSWPEENVVFEGDGVHELHVDLPLAPFIDGGWYWFEVLAFSGNDVVIEDGNWSARTPRRARGRVSIGITTFNRPDYCVDQIRTLGAHDRLLDVLDAVYVVDQGDQRIQDHADFEEAAKGLGDKLRVIEQGNLGGSGGFARAMYETLQADCSDYLLL
;
A
#
# COMPACT_ATOMS: atom_id res chain seq x y z
N MET A 1 5.96 -25.41 -3.95
CA MET A 1 4.80 -25.38 -3.04
C MET A 1 4.31 -23.94 -2.97
N PRO A 2 3.00 -23.68 -2.77
CA PRO A 2 2.48 -22.32 -2.59
C PRO A 2 3.04 -21.67 -1.33
N GLU A 3 3.56 -20.45 -1.46
CA GLU A 3 4.13 -19.65 -0.38
C GLU A 3 3.20 -18.49 -0.01
N TRP A 4 3.25 -18.06 1.26
CA TRP A 4 2.55 -16.85 1.70
C TRP A 4 3.21 -15.62 1.10
N ARG A 5 2.39 -14.75 0.50
CA ARG A 5 2.80 -13.44 0.00
C ARG A 5 1.88 -12.39 0.59
N VAL A 6 2.48 -11.33 1.13
CA VAL A 6 1.75 -10.13 1.53
C VAL A 6 1.14 -9.48 0.29
N LEU A 7 -0.16 -9.22 0.35
CA LEU A 7 -0.92 -8.53 -0.68
C LEU A 7 -1.11 -7.05 -0.33
N GLN A 8 -1.38 -6.76 0.95
CA GLN A 8 -1.65 -5.41 1.44
C GLN A 8 -1.16 -5.30 2.88
N GLN A 9 -0.33 -4.31 3.15
CA GLN A 9 0.11 -3.99 4.51
C GLN A 9 -0.96 -3.16 5.22
N PHE A 10 -1.12 -3.39 6.51
CA PHE A 10 -1.77 -2.44 7.40
C PHE A 10 -0.96 -1.16 7.45
N VAL A 11 -1.63 -0.01 7.38
CA VAL A 11 -0.98 1.30 7.41
C VAL A 11 -1.74 2.31 8.26
N ILE A 12 -0.99 3.15 8.96
CA ILE A 12 -1.45 4.25 9.81
C ILE A 12 -0.95 5.58 9.20
N PRO A 13 -1.66 6.72 9.33
CA PRO A 13 -1.25 7.96 8.70
C PRO A 13 0.16 8.39 9.14
N LEU A 14 0.94 8.96 8.22
CA LEU A 14 2.18 9.66 8.58
C LEU A 14 1.84 10.96 9.32
N ASP A 15 2.76 11.48 10.12
CA ASP A 15 2.60 12.74 10.85
C ASP A 15 2.18 13.93 9.96
N SER A 16 2.59 13.92 8.69
CA SER A 16 2.23 14.91 7.67
C SER A 16 0.76 14.85 7.20
N HIS A 17 0.01 13.80 7.57
CA HIS A 17 -1.38 13.55 7.16
C HIS A 17 -2.38 13.74 8.31
N ARG A 18 -2.05 14.54 9.33
CA ARG A 18 -2.96 14.83 10.45
C ARG A 18 -4.13 15.72 9.99
N GLY A 19 -5.36 15.33 10.35
CA GLY A 19 -6.61 15.98 9.93
C GLY A 19 -7.59 15.00 9.27
N ASP A 20 -8.41 15.49 8.33
CA ASP A 20 -9.45 14.70 7.66
C ASP A 20 -8.92 13.43 6.98
N SER A 21 -7.67 13.44 6.52
CA SER A 21 -7.07 12.29 5.85
C SER A 21 -6.84 11.07 6.77
N ARG A 22 -6.92 11.23 8.11
CA ARG A 22 -6.91 10.09 9.06
C ARG A 22 -8.08 9.13 8.82
N ALA A 23 -9.22 9.63 8.36
CA ALA A 23 -10.39 8.81 8.03
C ALA A 23 -10.12 7.80 6.89
N LEU A 24 -9.07 8.02 6.08
CA LEU A 24 -8.66 7.05 5.05
C LEU A 24 -7.98 5.81 5.65
N TYR A 25 -7.58 5.86 6.93
CA TYR A 25 -6.81 4.82 7.60
C TYR A 25 -7.57 4.16 8.75
N ALA A 26 -8.24 4.92 9.61
CA ALA A 26 -9.02 4.34 10.70
C ALA A 26 -10.15 5.28 11.17
N HIS A 27 -11.20 4.68 11.73
CA HIS A 27 -12.30 5.37 12.40
C HIS A 27 -12.36 4.98 13.87
N GLY A 28 -12.08 5.93 14.75
CA GLY A 28 -12.06 5.73 16.20
C GLY A 28 -10.84 6.38 16.86
N LEU A 29 -10.83 6.33 18.19
CA LEU A 29 -9.71 6.82 18.98
C LEU A 29 -8.57 5.80 18.95
N MET A 30 -7.40 6.25 18.50
CA MET A 30 -6.11 5.56 18.58
C MET A 30 -4.99 6.60 18.65
N PHE A 31 -3.82 6.16 19.10
CA PHE A 31 -2.56 6.88 19.02
C PHE A 31 -1.64 6.14 18.06
N ASP A 32 -1.20 6.82 17.01
CA ASP A 32 -0.19 6.33 16.08
C ASP A 32 1.19 6.22 16.76
N ILE A 33 1.91 5.12 16.49
CA ILE A 33 3.30 4.94 16.91
C ILE A 33 4.21 5.14 15.69
N ASP A 34 3.93 4.42 14.60
CA ASP A 34 4.59 4.55 13.31
C ASP A 34 3.63 4.20 12.16
N ARG A 35 4.17 4.01 10.94
CA ARG A 35 3.37 3.71 9.75
C ARG A 35 2.60 2.38 9.83
N HIS A 36 2.98 1.46 10.72
CA HIS A 36 2.46 0.09 10.79
C HIS A 36 1.98 -0.30 12.20
N SER A 37 2.00 0.61 13.17
CA SER A 37 1.62 0.33 14.54
C SER A 37 0.86 1.47 15.21
N CYS A 38 -0.05 1.09 16.11
CA CYS A 38 -0.87 2.03 16.87
C CYS A 38 -1.32 1.45 18.22
N VAL A 39 -1.66 2.35 19.14
CA VAL A 39 -2.28 2.05 20.44
C VAL A 39 -3.75 2.38 20.40
N ILE A 40 -4.57 1.45 20.88
CA ILE A 40 -6.01 1.59 21.05
C ILE A 40 -6.27 1.65 22.56
N PRO A 41 -6.76 2.79 23.08
CA PRO A 41 -6.97 2.93 24.51
C PRO A 41 -8.04 1.97 25.03
N GLU A 42 -7.94 1.61 26.31
CA GLU A 42 -8.96 0.80 26.97
C GLU A 42 -10.39 1.34 26.73
N HIS A 43 -11.34 0.42 26.54
CA HIS A 43 -12.75 0.69 26.28
C HIS A 43 -13.04 1.41 24.95
N GLN A 44 -12.03 1.58 24.09
CA GLN A 44 -12.22 2.06 22.74
C GLN A 44 -12.39 0.90 21.77
N SER A 45 -13.22 1.16 20.77
CA SER A 45 -13.30 0.35 19.55
C SER A 45 -12.81 1.20 18.39
N ILE A 46 -11.96 0.61 17.56
CA ILE A 46 -11.50 1.23 16.32
C ILE A 46 -11.84 0.35 15.13
N SER A 47 -12.31 0.99 14.06
CA SER A 47 -12.60 0.33 12.80
C SER A 47 -11.53 0.64 11.76
N PHE A 48 -11.05 -0.42 11.12
CA PHE A 48 -10.17 -0.34 9.95
C PHE A 48 -10.93 -0.65 8.65
N GLY A 49 -12.25 -0.48 8.67
CA GLY A 49 -13.12 -0.43 7.49
C GLY A 49 -12.93 0.85 6.68
N THR A 50 -11.68 1.10 6.26
CA THR A 50 -11.23 2.34 5.64
C THR A 50 -10.52 2.09 4.32
N TYR A 51 -10.30 3.15 3.55
CA TYR A 51 -9.76 3.05 2.20
C TYR A 51 -8.44 2.29 2.11
N PHE A 52 -7.50 2.54 3.03
CA PHE A 52 -6.18 1.90 2.98
C PHE A 52 -6.10 0.54 3.70
N ASN A 53 -6.99 0.26 4.66
CA ASN A 53 -6.87 -0.93 5.52
C ASN A 53 -7.94 -2.01 5.28
N ALA A 54 -9.08 -1.65 4.68
CA ALA A 54 -10.03 -2.64 4.20
C ALA A 54 -9.44 -3.38 2.98
N PHE A 55 -9.73 -4.67 2.89
CA PHE A 55 -9.28 -5.54 1.81
C PHE A 55 -10.36 -5.66 0.72
N PRO A 56 -10.07 -5.30 -0.55
CA PRO A 56 -11.04 -5.33 -1.65
C PRO A 56 -11.27 -6.77 -2.16
N ALA A 57 -11.90 -7.60 -1.32
CA ALA A 57 -12.06 -9.04 -1.52
C ALA A 57 -12.63 -9.42 -2.89
N ALA A 58 -13.64 -8.68 -3.38
CA ALA A 58 -14.25 -8.94 -4.68
C ALA A 58 -13.29 -8.75 -5.86
N TYR A 59 -12.40 -7.76 -5.80
CA TYR A 59 -11.42 -7.51 -6.86
C TYR A 59 -10.39 -8.64 -6.92
N TRP A 60 -9.88 -9.06 -5.76
CA TRP A 60 -8.94 -10.19 -5.67
C TRP A 60 -9.59 -11.49 -6.16
N ARG A 61 -10.82 -11.79 -5.73
CA ARG A 61 -11.57 -12.95 -6.22
C ARG A 61 -11.76 -12.93 -7.74
N ARG A 62 -12.02 -11.75 -8.32
CA ARG A 62 -12.37 -11.62 -9.74
C ARG A 62 -11.15 -11.70 -10.66
N TRP A 63 -10.04 -11.10 -10.24
CA TRP A 63 -8.88 -10.83 -11.10
C TRP A 63 -7.60 -11.54 -10.66
N ALA A 64 -7.58 -12.13 -9.48
CA ALA A 64 -6.50 -12.98 -9.01
C ALA A 64 -6.98 -14.43 -8.85
N ASP A 65 -6.08 -15.37 -9.08
CA ASP A 65 -6.32 -16.80 -8.87
C ASP A 65 -6.16 -17.16 -7.39
N LEU A 66 -7.07 -16.63 -6.55
CA LEU A 66 -7.05 -16.80 -5.09
C LEU A 66 -8.43 -17.25 -4.57
N ASP A 67 -8.44 -18.35 -3.82
CA ASP A 67 -9.64 -18.85 -3.13
C ASP A 67 -9.80 -18.29 -1.71
N THR A 68 -8.67 -17.94 -1.08
CA THR A 68 -8.59 -17.55 0.33
C THR A 68 -7.62 -16.39 0.53
N VAL A 69 -7.92 -15.51 1.48
CA VAL A 69 -7.00 -14.50 2.01
C VAL A 69 -6.84 -14.70 3.52
N ARG A 70 -5.67 -14.40 4.06
CA ARG A 70 -5.38 -14.42 5.50
C ARG A 70 -5.18 -13.02 6.04
N LEU A 71 -5.90 -12.68 7.10
CA LEU A 71 -5.54 -11.57 7.97
C LEU A 71 -4.47 -12.05 8.94
N ASN A 72 -3.31 -11.38 8.95
CA ASN A 72 -2.27 -11.53 9.95
C ASN A 72 -2.24 -10.27 10.82
N LEU A 73 -2.29 -10.42 12.14
CA LEU A 73 -2.11 -9.32 13.08
C LEU A 73 -1.14 -9.75 14.19
N ARG A 74 -0.27 -8.83 14.60
CA ARG A 74 0.58 -8.99 15.78
C ARG A 74 0.11 -7.98 16.82
N VAL A 75 -0.49 -8.45 17.91
CA VAL A 75 -1.15 -7.59 18.91
C VAL A 75 -0.67 -7.87 20.32
N ARG A 76 -0.75 -6.88 21.20
CA ARG A 76 -0.45 -6.99 22.62
C ARG A 76 -1.58 -6.37 23.45
N GLY A 77 -1.82 -6.90 24.64
CA GLY A 77 -2.86 -6.44 25.55
C GLY A 77 -4.08 -7.37 25.49
N ASN A 78 -5.21 -6.90 26.03
CA ASN A 78 -6.43 -7.68 26.09
C ASN A 78 -7.48 -7.07 25.17
N GLY A 79 -8.00 -7.87 24.24
CA GLY A 79 -8.90 -7.33 23.25
C GLY A 79 -9.61 -8.37 22.40
N LYS A 80 -10.44 -7.85 21.50
CA LYS A 80 -11.15 -8.66 20.51
C LYS A 80 -10.97 -8.05 19.13
N VAL A 81 -10.52 -8.87 18.19
CA VAL A 81 -10.57 -8.57 16.77
C VAL A 81 -11.87 -9.13 16.20
N THR A 82 -12.68 -8.27 15.60
CA THR A 82 -13.88 -8.68 14.86
C THR A 82 -13.62 -8.43 13.38
N ILE A 83 -13.67 -9.49 12.58
CA ILE A 83 -13.53 -9.38 11.12
C ILE A 83 -14.93 -9.25 10.55
N PHE A 84 -15.13 -8.24 9.72
CA PHE A 84 -16.38 -7.98 9.04
C PHE A 84 -16.24 -8.22 7.56
N ARG A 85 -17.37 -8.56 6.93
CA ARG A 85 -17.51 -8.49 5.48
C ARG A 85 -18.70 -7.67 5.05
N SER A 86 -18.63 -7.14 3.84
CA SER A 86 -19.75 -6.49 3.17
C SER A 86 -20.19 -7.20 1.89
N THR A 87 -21.42 -6.92 1.48
CA THR A 87 -21.95 -7.23 0.15
C THR A 87 -21.67 -6.09 -0.82
N SER A 88 -21.93 -6.31 -2.11
CA SER A 88 -21.94 -5.28 -3.16
C SER A 88 -22.82 -4.06 -2.84
N LYS A 89 -23.86 -4.23 -2.00
CA LYS A 89 -24.78 -3.17 -1.57
C LYS A 89 -24.37 -2.49 -0.26
N GLY A 90 -23.22 -2.85 0.31
CA GLY A 90 -22.72 -2.27 1.56
C GLY A 90 -23.36 -2.82 2.84
N MET A 91 -24.27 -3.80 2.75
CA MET A 91 -24.73 -4.52 3.95
C MET A 91 -23.57 -5.32 4.53
N SER A 92 -23.37 -5.25 5.84
CA SER A 92 -22.23 -5.83 6.53
C SER A 92 -22.59 -6.62 7.77
N TRP A 93 -21.76 -7.60 8.11
CA TRP A 93 -21.88 -8.40 9.32
C TRP A 93 -20.53 -9.00 9.74
N PRO A 94 -20.38 -9.38 11.02
CA PRO A 94 -19.21 -10.10 11.48
C PRO A 94 -19.08 -11.46 10.77
N GLU A 95 -17.88 -11.76 10.27
CA GLU A 95 -17.49 -13.05 9.71
C GLU A 95 -16.80 -13.91 10.77
N GLU A 96 -15.85 -13.35 11.51
CA GLU A 96 -15.05 -14.06 12.51
C GLU A 96 -14.79 -13.16 13.73
N ASN A 97 -14.65 -13.74 14.92
CA ASN A 97 -14.24 -13.03 16.13
C ASN A 97 -13.07 -13.77 16.79
N VAL A 98 -12.02 -13.04 17.12
CA VAL A 98 -10.85 -13.58 17.83
C VAL A 98 -10.63 -12.77 19.09
N VAL A 99 -10.75 -13.42 20.24
CA VAL A 99 -10.41 -12.84 21.54
C VAL A 99 -8.98 -13.21 21.87
N PHE A 100 -8.21 -12.25 22.38
CA PHE A 100 -6.85 -12.44 22.85
C PHE A 100 -6.70 -11.78 24.23
N GLU A 101 -6.12 -12.52 25.16
CA GLU A 101 -5.92 -12.09 26.54
C GLU A 101 -4.61 -12.68 27.08
N GLY A 102 -4.03 -11.97 28.03
CA GLY A 102 -2.83 -12.41 28.75
C GLY A 102 -1.62 -11.54 28.44
N ASP A 103 -0.52 -11.87 29.11
CA ASP A 103 0.73 -11.14 28.96
C ASP A 103 1.46 -11.59 27.69
N GLY A 104 1.94 -10.62 26.91
CA GLY A 104 2.80 -10.86 25.75
C GLY A 104 2.16 -10.54 24.41
N VAL A 105 2.84 -10.98 23.34
CA VAL A 105 2.42 -10.73 21.96
C VAL A 105 1.60 -11.93 21.47
N HIS A 106 0.46 -11.64 20.86
CA HIS A 106 -0.41 -12.59 20.18
C HIS A 106 -0.27 -12.44 18.66
N GLU A 107 0.02 -13.54 17.98
CA GLU A 107 -0.01 -13.63 16.53
C GLU A 107 -1.35 -14.23 16.09
N LEU A 108 -2.19 -13.41 15.46
CA LEU A 108 -3.50 -13.81 14.99
C LEU A 108 -3.43 -14.07 13.48
N HIS A 109 -3.86 -15.27 13.08
CA HIS A 109 -3.90 -15.70 11.68
C HIS A 109 -5.29 -16.22 11.35
N VAL A 110 -6.06 -15.46 10.57
CA VAL A 110 -7.44 -15.83 10.22
C VAL A 110 -7.56 -15.99 8.71
N ASP A 111 -7.84 -17.22 8.28
CA ASP A 111 -8.10 -17.56 6.88
C ASP A 111 -9.58 -17.30 6.53
N LEU A 112 -9.81 -16.54 5.47
CA LEU A 112 -11.14 -16.11 5.04
C LEU A 112 -11.39 -16.50 3.58
N PRO A 113 -12.56 -17.08 3.26
CA PRO A 113 -12.89 -17.50 1.91
C PRO A 113 -13.24 -16.30 1.03
N LEU A 114 -12.75 -16.29 -0.21
CA LEU A 114 -13.14 -15.28 -1.21
C LEU A 114 -14.37 -15.70 -2.02
N ALA A 115 -14.82 -16.95 -1.90
CA ALA A 115 -15.97 -17.48 -2.65
C ALA A 115 -17.24 -16.59 -2.62
N PRO A 116 -17.63 -15.96 -1.49
CA PRO A 116 -18.87 -15.16 -1.42
C PRO A 116 -18.87 -13.84 -2.21
N PHE A 117 -17.71 -13.31 -2.62
CA PHE A 117 -17.58 -11.95 -3.18
C PHE A 117 -17.80 -11.89 -4.69
N ILE A 118 -18.90 -12.46 -5.17
CA ILE A 118 -19.17 -12.60 -6.61
C ILE A 118 -19.40 -11.25 -7.29
N ASP A 119 -20.19 -10.39 -6.65
CA ASP A 119 -20.74 -9.15 -7.20
C ASP A 119 -20.18 -7.89 -6.52
N GLY A 120 -19.38 -8.06 -5.48
CA GLY A 120 -18.76 -6.96 -4.73
C GLY A 120 -18.52 -7.33 -3.27
N GLY A 121 -17.99 -6.36 -2.52
CA GLY A 121 -17.76 -6.48 -1.09
C GLY A 121 -16.29 -6.46 -0.68
N TRP A 122 -16.10 -6.22 0.61
CA TRP A 122 -14.82 -6.02 1.27
C TRP A 122 -14.72 -6.87 2.52
N TYR A 123 -13.49 -7.15 2.94
CA TYR A 123 -13.16 -7.55 4.30
C TYR A 123 -12.52 -6.38 5.04
N TRP A 124 -12.76 -6.27 6.33
CA TRP A 124 -11.99 -5.41 7.24
C TRP A 124 -12.05 -5.97 8.65
N PHE A 125 -11.33 -5.34 9.57
CA PHE A 125 -11.36 -5.72 10.97
C PHE A 125 -11.59 -4.51 11.87
N GLU A 126 -12.13 -4.79 13.04
CA GLU A 126 -12.28 -3.85 14.15
C GLU A 126 -11.60 -4.43 15.38
N VAL A 127 -11.04 -3.56 16.20
CA VAL A 127 -10.35 -3.96 17.42
C VAL A 127 -10.98 -3.23 18.60
N LEU A 128 -11.44 -4.02 19.57
CA LEU A 128 -11.96 -3.55 20.85
C LEU A 128 -10.95 -3.86 21.95
N ALA A 129 -10.48 -2.83 22.66
CA ALA A 129 -9.64 -2.98 23.85
C ALA A 129 -10.52 -3.10 25.10
N PHE A 130 -10.23 -4.09 25.96
CA PHE A 130 -11.00 -4.32 27.18
C PHE A 130 -10.14 -4.94 28.28
N SER A 131 -10.70 -5.17 29.47
CA SER A 131 -10.02 -5.83 30.61
C SER A 131 -8.78 -5.08 31.14
N GLY A 132 -8.89 -3.77 31.37
CA GLY A 132 -7.91 -2.99 32.14
C GLY A 132 -6.67 -2.55 31.36
N ASN A 133 -6.58 -2.85 30.06
CA ASN A 133 -5.37 -2.65 29.27
C ASN A 133 -5.67 -2.01 27.91
N ASP A 134 -4.74 -1.18 27.47
CA ASP A 134 -4.67 -0.74 26.08
C ASP A 134 -4.31 -1.92 25.18
N VAL A 135 -4.74 -1.86 23.91
CA VAL A 135 -4.29 -2.80 22.88
C VAL A 135 -3.28 -2.11 21.98
N VAL A 136 -2.15 -2.77 21.73
CA VAL A 136 -1.18 -2.33 20.73
C VAL A 136 -1.28 -3.25 19.52
N ILE A 137 -1.52 -2.67 18.34
CA ILE A 137 -1.27 -3.35 17.07
C ILE A 137 0.18 -3.05 16.70
N GLU A 138 1.03 -4.07 16.69
CA GLU A 138 2.45 -3.94 16.40
C GLU A 138 2.75 -4.13 14.91
N ASP A 139 1.94 -4.91 14.19
CA ASP A 139 1.99 -5.06 12.73
C ASP A 139 0.71 -5.75 12.22
N GLY A 140 0.43 -5.63 10.93
CA GLY A 140 -0.70 -6.30 10.29
C GLY A 140 -0.60 -6.37 8.77
N ASN A 141 -1.16 -7.42 8.18
CA ASN A 141 -1.29 -7.51 6.72
C ASN A 141 -2.38 -8.48 6.27
N TRP A 142 -2.82 -8.27 5.03
CA TRP A 142 -3.54 -9.26 4.25
C TRP A 142 -2.55 -10.03 3.38
N SER A 143 -2.60 -11.36 3.42
CA SER A 143 -1.71 -12.23 2.66
C SER A 143 -2.47 -13.37 1.98
N ALA A 144 -1.90 -13.98 0.96
CA ALA A 144 -2.45 -15.19 0.37
C ALA A 144 -1.35 -16.18 -0.01
N ARG A 145 -1.73 -17.45 -0.17
CA ARG A 145 -0.85 -18.47 -0.72
C ARG A 145 -0.90 -18.41 -2.23
N THR A 146 0.27 -18.34 -2.87
CA THR A 146 0.35 -18.33 -4.33
C THR A 146 1.45 -19.28 -4.82
N PRO A 147 1.26 -19.98 -5.94
CA PRO A 147 2.33 -20.72 -6.59
C PRO A 147 3.36 -19.79 -7.25
N ARG A 148 3.05 -18.50 -7.43
CA ARG A 148 3.92 -17.53 -8.11
C ARG A 148 5.12 -17.18 -7.22
N ARG A 149 6.32 -17.61 -7.63
CA ARG A 149 7.55 -17.47 -6.83
C ARG A 149 8.29 -16.16 -7.10
N ALA A 150 8.39 -15.74 -8.36
CA ALA A 150 9.12 -14.55 -8.75
C ALA A 150 8.27 -13.29 -8.55
N ARG A 151 8.84 -12.30 -7.87
CA ARG A 151 8.35 -10.91 -7.92
C ARG A 151 8.73 -10.35 -9.28
N GLY A 152 7.76 -9.80 -10.00
CA GLY A 152 8.09 -9.11 -11.25
C GLY A 152 8.77 -7.77 -10.97
N ARG A 153 9.52 -7.30 -11.95
CA ARG A 153 10.25 -6.04 -11.90
C ARG A 153 9.50 -4.96 -12.66
N VAL A 154 9.69 -3.70 -12.28
CA VAL A 154 8.90 -2.58 -12.78
C VAL A 154 9.79 -1.42 -13.23
N SER A 155 9.42 -0.81 -14.35
CA SER A 155 9.88 0.53 -14.72
C SER A 155 8.76 1.54 -14.49
N ILE A 156 9.11 2.78 -14.13
CA ILE A 156 8.17 3.89 -13.94
C ILE A 156 8.41 4.93 -15.02
N GLY A 157 7.35 5.41 -15.67
CA GLY A 157 7.38 6.54 -16.58
C GLY A 157 6.75 7.77 -15.95
N ILE A 158 7.47 8.89 -15.92
CA ILE A 158 6.97 10.19 -15.45
C ILE A 158 7.02 11.16 -16.62
N THR A 159 5.88 11.74 -16.99
CA THR A 159 5.82 12.81 -17.99
C THR A 159 5.73 14.16 -17.31
N THR A 160 6.65 15.07 -17.60
CA THR A 160 6.66 16.42 -17.00
C THR A 160 6.78 17.52 -18.05
N PHE A 161 6.20 18.68 -17.74
CA PHE A 161 6.25 19.90 -18.55
C PHE A 161 6.17 21.12 -17.62
N ASN A 162 7.29 21.85 -17.46
CA ASN A 162 7.39 23.08 -16.66
C ASN A 162 6.81 22.94 -15.24
N ARG A 163 7.12 21.82 -14.59
CA ARG A 163 6.82 21.55 -13.17
C ARG A 163 8.02 20.91 -12.46
N PRO A 164 9.19 21.56 -12.45
CA PRO A 164 10.41 20.98 -11.90
C PRO A 164 10.26 20.60 -10.42
N ASP A 165 9.69 21.48 -9.59
CA ASP A 165 9.51 21.24 -8.15
C ASP A 165 8.75 19.94 -7.87
N TYR A 166 7.59 19.75 -8.52
CA TYR A 166 6.77 18.54 -8.39
C TYR A 166 7.52 17.29 -8.85
N CYS A 167 8.26 17.38 -9.95
CA CYS A 167 8.98 16.23 -10.48
C CYS A 167 10.16 15.83 -9.58
N VAL A 168 10.88 16.81 -9.03
CA VAL A 168 11.96 16.59 -8.07
C VAL A 168 11.43 15.96 -6.78
N ASP A 169 10.28 16.42 -6.28
CA ASP A 169 9.62 15.82 -5.12
C ASP A 169 9.18 14.36 -5.38
N GLN A 170 8.70 14.05 -6.58
CA GLN A 170 8.40 12.67 -6.98
C GLN A 170 9.66 11.80 -7.04
N ILE A 171 10.74 12.29 -7.65
CA ILE A 171 12.03 11.59 -7.72
C ILE A 171 12.54 11.28 -6.29
N ARG A 172 12.52 12.29 -5.40
CA ARG A 172 12.93 12.14 -4.00
C ARG A 172 12.06 11.11 -3.27
N THR A 173 10.74 11.19 -3.47
CA THR A 173 9.79 10.27 -2.84
C THR A 173 10.07 8.84 -3.29
N LEU A 174 10.25 8.58 -4.59
CA LEU A 174 10.55 7.24 -5.10
C LEU A 174 11.90 6.72 -4.57
N GLY A 175 12.93 7.58 -4.55
CA GLY A 175 14.27 7.24 -4.06
C GLY A 175 14.36 6.97 -2.56
N ALA A 176 13.37 7.39 -1.77
CA ALA A 176 13.33 7.19 -0.31
C ALA A 176 12.68 5.86 0.14
N HIS A 177 12.22 5.01 -0.80
CA HIS A 177 11.46 3.79 -0.48
C HIS A 177 12.23 2.51 -0.86
N ASP A 178 12.99 1.94 0.09
CA ASP A 178 13.81 0.74 -0.12
C ASP A 178 13.04 -0.44 -0.76
N ARG A 179 11.82 -0.72 -0.27
CA ARG A 179 10.98 -1.81 -0.80
C ARG A 179 10.59 -1.61 -2.27
N LEU A 180 10.51 -0.38 -2.74
CA LEU A 180 10.30 -0.07 -4.15
C LEU A 180 11.60 -0.29 -4.93
N LEU A 181 12.73 0.20 -4.41
CA LEU A 181 14.04 0.06 -5.05
C LEU A 181 14.42 -1.41 -5.31
N ASP A 182 13.99 -2.32 -4.44
CA ASP A 182 14.16 -3.78 -4.58
C ASP A 182 13.53 -4.35 -5.87
N VAL A 183 12.47 -3.73 -6.41
CA VAL A 183 11.73 -4.20 -7.59
C VAL A 183 11.84 -3.28 -8.79
N LEU A 184 12.43 -2.10 -8.62
CA LEU A 184 12.51 -1.05 -9.63
C LEU A 184 13.70 -1.28 -10.57
N ASP A 185 13.46 -1.32 -11.87
CA ASP A 185 14.49 -1.33 -12.91
C ASP A 185 14.94 0.08 -13.26
N ALA A 186 13.98 0.94 -13.63
CA ALA A 186 14.25 2.29 -14.10
C ALA A 186 13.11 3.26 -13.77
N VAL A 187 13.45 4.54 -13.70
CA VAL A 187 12.51 5.68 -13.70
C VAL A 187 12.84 6.54 -14.91
N TYR A 188 11.97 6.52 -15.91
CA TYR A 188 12.06 7.36 -17.10
C TYR A 188 11.32 8.66 -16.86
N VAL A 189 12.04 9.76 -16.70
CA VAL A 189 11.44 11.09 -16.63
C VAL A 189 11.54 11.75 -18.00
N VAL A 190 10.41 11.86 -18.67
CA VAL A 190 10.28 12.47 -19.99
C VAL A 190 9.98 13.96 -19.80
N ASP A 191 11.03 14.78 -19.86
CA ASP A 191 10.98 16.22 -19.70
C ASP A 191 10.71 16.90 -21.05
N GLN A 192 9.50 17.46 -21.16
CA GLN A 192 9.01 18.11 -22.36
C GLN A 192 9.03 19.64 -22.26
N GLY A 193 9.48 20.18 -21.13
CA GLY A 193 9.45 21.61 -20.80
C GLY A 193 10.68 22.37 -21.29
N ASP A 194 10.64 23.70 -21.12
CA ASP A 194 11.83 24.56 -21.22
C ASP A 194 12.41 24.91 -19.85
N GLN A 195 11.64 24.72 -18.77
CA GLN A 195 12.14 24.70 -17.39
C GLN A 195 12.62 23.29 -17.06
N ARG A 196 13.91 23.03 -17.31
CA ARG A 196 14.48 21.69 -17.16
C ARG A 196 14.51 21.25 -15.71
N ILE A 197 14.10 20.01 -15.46
CA ILE A 197 14.19 19.42 -14.12
C ILE A 197 15.64 19.31 -13.64
N GLN A 198 16.59 19.10 -14.56
CA GLN A 198 18.00 18.97 -14.21
C GLN A 198 18.62 20.29 -13.71
N ASP A 199 18.00 21.43 -14.06
CA ASP A 199 18.43 22.76 -13.62
C ASP A 199 17.87 23.13 -12.23
N HIS A 200 16.98 22.31 -11.66
CA HIS A 200 16.41 22.56 -10.34
C HIS A 200 17.47 22.36 -9.25
N ALA A 201 17.55 23.29 -8.30
CA ALA A 201 18.60 23.31 -7.27
C ALA A 201 18.71 22.00 -6.47
N ASP A 202 17.57 21.35 -6.20
CA ASP A 202 17.52 20.11 -5.42
C ASP A 202 17.55 18.83 -6.27
N PHE A 203 17.72 18.92 -7.60
CA PHE A 203 17.66 17.75 -8.48
C PHE A 203 18.75 16.72 -8.15
N GLU A 204 19.99 17.18 -7.97
CA GLU A 204 21.13 16.29 -7.67
C GLU A 204 20.92 15.54 -6.34
N GLU A 205 20.33 16.20 -5.34
CA GLU A 205 20.02 15.56 -4.07
C GLU A 205 18.93 14.50 -4.23
N ALA A 206 17.81 14.86 -4.87
CA ALA A 206 16.69 13.94 -5.08
C ALA A 206 17.10 12.71 -5.91
N ALA A 207 17.95 12.88 -6.91
CA ALA A 207 18.39 11.81 -7.80
C ALA A 207 19.22 10.72 -7.09
N LYS A 208 19.89 11.04 -5.97
CA LYS A 208 20.78 10.10 -5.25
C LYS A 208 20.07 8.81 -4.83
N GLY A 209 18.81 8.90 -4.40
CA GLY A 209 18.05 7.73 -3.95
C GLY A 209 17.71 6.74 -5.09
N LEU A 210 17.64 7.22 -6.33
CA LEU A 210 17.42 6.37 -7.51
C LEU A 210 18.73 5.94 -8.19
N GLY A 211 19.78 6.77 -8.08
CA GLY A 211 21.09 6.51 -8.69
C GLY A 211 20.97 6.17 -10.17
N ASP A 212 21.63 5.08 -10.59
CA ASP A 212 21.67 4.62 -11.99
C ASP A 212 20.31 4.17 -12.55
N LYS A 213 19.27 4.09 -11.72
CA LYS A 213 17.90 3.75 -12.15
C LYS A 213 17.19 4.97 -12.76
N LEU A 214 17.59 6.21 -12.44
CA LEU A 214 16.96 7.41 -12.97
C LEU A 214 17.48 7.73 -14.38
N ARG A 215 16.57 7.93 -15.32
CA ARG A 215 16.86 8.32 -16.70
C ARG A 215 16.00 9.52 -17.09
N VAL A 216 16.63 10.68 -17.21
CA VAL A 216 15.95 11.89 -17.71
C VAL A 216 16.11 11.98 -19.22
N ILE A 217 15.00 12.20 -19.91
CA ILE A 217 14.92 12.22 -21.36
C ILE A 217 14.28 13.53 -21.77
N GLU A 218 15.05 14.37 -22.43
CA GLU A 218 14.53 15.59 -23.04
C GLU A 218 13.89 15.27 -24.40
N GLN A 219 12.71 15.84 -24.63
CA GLN A 219 12.06 15.82 -25.93
C GLN A 219 11.23 17.10 -26.15
N GLY A 220 10.78 17.32 -27.38
CA GLY A 220 9.80 18.38 -27.65
C GLY A 220 8.45 18.10 -26.99
N ASN A 221 7.62 19.14 -26.81
CA ASN A 221 6.29 18.96 -26.23
C ASN A 221 5.34 18.23 -27.17
N LEU A 222 5.11 16.95 -26.88
CA LEU A 222 4.20 16.05 -27.56
C LEU A 222 2.99 15.67 -26.69
N GLY A 223 2.72 16.46 -25.64
CA GLY A 223 1.64 16.25 -24.70
C GLY A 223 1.77 14.97 -23.86
N GLY A 224 0.70 14.61 -23.14
CA GLY A 224 0.68 13.41 -22.30
C GLY A 224 0.90 12.13 -23.09
N SER A 225 0.23 12.00 -24.25
CA SER A 225 0.39 10.83 -25.12
C SER A 225 1.84 10.63 -25.57
N GLY A 226 2.53 11.70 -25.98
CA GLY A 226 3.92 11.60 -26.41
C GLY A 226 4.88 11.29 -25.26
N GLY A 227 4.63 11.81 -24.07
CA GLY A 227 5.42 11.49 -22.87
C GLY A 227 5.26 10.04 -22.42
N PHE A 228 4.02 9.58 -22.27
CA PHE A 228 3.75 8.20 -21.87
C PHE A 228 4.18 7.20 -22.95
N ALA A 229 3.98 7.50 -24.23
CA ALA A 229 4.48 6.67 -25.33
C ALA A 229 6.01 6.58 -25.31
N ARG A 230 6.71 7.66 -24.94
CA ARG A 230 8.17 7.62 -24.78
C ARG A 230 8.58 6.70 -23.65
N ALA A 231 7.96 6.77 -22.48
CA ALA A 231 8.24 5.85 -21.38
C ALA A 231 7.96 4.38 -21.75
N MET A 232 6.87 4.11 -22.50
CA MET A 232 6.60 2.79 -23.06
C MET A 232 7.70 2.33 -24.01
N TYR A 233 8.11 3.18 -24.95
CA TYR A 233 9.18 2.89 -25.90
C TYR A 233 10.49 2.54 -25.19
N GLU A 234 10.91 3.36 -24.23
CA GLU A 234 12.17 3.16 -23.49
C GLU A 234 12.14 1.87 -22.66
N THR A 235 10.99 1.56 -22.05
CA THR A 235 10.83 0.30 -21.29
C THR A 235 10.93 -0.92 -22.21
N LEU A 236 10.30 -0.88 -23.38
CA LEU A 236 10.38 -1.96 -24.38
C LEU A 236 11.79 -2.10 -24.98
N GLN A 237 12.50 -0.99 -25.19
CA GLN A 237 13.89 -1.02 -25.68
C GLN A 237 14.86 -1.57 -24.62
N ALA A 238 14.62 -1.28 -23.34
CA ALA A 238 15.47 -1.78 -22.26
C ALA A 238 15.28 -3.28 -22.00
N ASP A 239 14.09 -3.83 -22.31
CA ASP A 239 13.75 -5.26 -22.24
C ASP A 239 14.15 -5.93 -20.92
N CYS A 240 13.97 -5.21 -19.80
CA CYS A 240 14.41 -5.64 -18.48
C CYS A 240 13.30 -5.65 -17.42
N SER A 241 12.11 -5.12 -17.73
CA SER A 241 10.98 -5.03 -16.81
C SER A 241 9.81 -5.90 -17.24
N ASP A 242 9.16 -6.53 -16.27
CA ASP A 242 7.90 -7.24 -16.48
C ASP A 242 6.71 -6.28 -16.59
N TYR A 243 6.82 -5.10 -15.97
CA TYR A 243 5.74 -4.12 -15.85
C TYR A 243 6.23 -2.69 -16.10
N LEU A 244 5.32 -1.86 -16.60
CA LEU A 244 5.48 -0.41 -16.68
C LEU A 244 4.34 0.28 -15.91
N LEU A 245 4.71 1.21 -15.04
CA LEU A 245 3.80 2.11 -14.33
C LEU A 245 3.91 3.50 -14.94
N LEU A 246 2.77 4.12 -15.31
CA LEU A 246 2.67 5.44 -15.91
C LEU A 246 1.92 6.40 -15.00
#